data_AF-A0A093ZAZ0-F1
#
_entry.id   AF-A0A093ZAZ0-F1
#
_cell.length_a   1.000
_cell.length_b   1.000
_cell.length_c   1.000
_cell.angle_alpha   90.00
_cell.angle_beta   90.00
_cell.angle_gamma   90.00
#
_symmetry.space_group_name_H-M   'P 1'
#
loop_
_entity.id
_entity.type
_entity.pdbx_description
1 polymer ?
#
loop_
_entity_poly.entity_id
_entity_poly.type
_entity_poly.pdbx_seq_one_letter_code
_entity_poly.pdbx_strand_id
1 'polypeptide(L)'
;MSANMNNLTTLIKRLEAATSRLEDLVTPAFDETASSAAKENGTNSTNTRSTAPSGTNSPAPAVAAGAAGAAAGAAAAAGPVVAPASANVAPPKPAEDPLPESVEDFDTLLNTTVKKYVDLSNEIGGPVAAQAARVAKVFQNERTLLLISTLSKKPDSAGSDYMELLKPLQQEIRTVIDVKDANRGSAVSNQLSAVAESIGVIAWVTMDNKPFKHVDESLGSAQYFGNRVLKEFKDKDPKQVQWIQSYYQIFKDLSVYVKETFPHGLTWNANGASPKEAMKAADSRGSTPSQAPLSPS
;
A
#
# COMPACT_ATOMS: atom_id res chain seq x y z
N MET A 1 44.89 4.81 -13.18
CA MET A 1 43.79 4.89 -12.19
C MET A 1 43.10 6.26 -12.13
N SER A 2 43.51 7.26 -12.94
CA SER A 2 43.12 8.67 -12.73
C SER A 2 41.68 9.06 -13.05
N ALA A 3 40.92 8.25 -13.81
CA ALA A 3 39.56 8.60 -14.24
C ALA A 3 38.54 8.64 -13.08
N ASN A 4 38.63 7.73 -12.11
CA ASN A 4 37.67 7.67 -10.98
C ASN A 4 37.76 8.89 -10.05
N MET A 5 38.96 9.44 -9.86
CA MET A 5 39.16 10.61 -8.97
C MET A 5 38.43 11.85 -9.49
N ASN A 6 38.42 12.07 -10.80
CA ASN A 6 37.73 13.21 -11.42
C ASN A 6 36.21 13.16 -11.20
N ASN A 7 35.62 11.96 -11.22
CA ASN A 7 34.19 11.76 -10.98
C ASN A 7 33.84 12.08 -9.51
N LEU A 8 34.64 11.60 -8.56
CA LEU A 8 34.45 11.88 -7.13
C LEU A 8 34.55 13.38 -6.82
N THR A 9 35.55 14.08 -7.35
CA THR A 9 35.68 15.55 -7.17
C THR A 9 34.50 16.32 -7.80
N THR A 10 33.91 15.81 -8.87
CA THR A 10 32.71 16.40 -9.50
C THR A 10 31.46 16.18 -8.65
N LEU A 11 31.32 15.00 -8.04
CA LEU A 11 30.23 14.70 -7.10
C LEU A 11 30.30 15.57 -5.84
N ILE A 12 31.48 15.73 -5.24
CA ILE A 12 31.68 16.59 -4.05
C ILE A 12 31.26 18.04 -4.35
N LYS A 13 31.73 18.62 -5.47
CA LYS A 13 31.36 20.00 -5.86
C LYS A 13 29.87 20.18 -6.18
N ARG A 14 29.16 19.12 -6.59
CA ARG A 14 27.70 19.16 -6.77
C ARG A 14 26.95 19.09 -5.44
N LEU A 15 27.50 18.38 -4.45
CA LEU A 15 26.91 18.28 -3.11
C LEU A 15 26.99 19.62 -2.37
N GLU A 16 28.16 20.26 -2.39
CA GLU A 16 28.45 21.56 -1.77
C GLU A 16 27.60 22.70 -2.35
N ALA A 17 27.38 22.69 -3.67
CA ALA A 17 26.48 23.63 -4.35
C ALA A 17 24.99 23.40 -4.05
N ALA A 18 24.59 22.22 -3.55
CA ALA A 18 23.22 21.92 -3.17
C ALA A 18 22.91 22.38 -1.73
N THR A 19 23.83 22.20 -0.79
CA THR A 19 23.67 22.68 0.60
C THR A 19 23.66 24.21 0.69
N SER A 20 24.50 24.89 -0.10
CA SER A 20 24.57 26.36 -0.14
C SER A 20 23.27 27.05 -0.62
N ARG A 21 22.24 26.31 -1.06
CA ARG A 21 20.93 26.86 -1.45
C ARG A 21 19.83 26.71 -0.39
N LEU A 22 20.11 26.10 0.76
CA LEU A 22 19.10 25.85 1.79
C LEU A 22 19.09 26.90 2.92
N GLU A 23 20.19 27.65 3.08
CA GLU A 23 20.32 28.65 4.17
C GLU A 23 19.77 30.04 3.77
N ASP A 24 19.67 30.34 2.47
CA ASP A 24 19.25 31.65 1.92
C ASP A 24 17.72 31.85 1.84
N LEU A 25 16.94 31.09 2.64
CA LEU A 25 15.47 31.14 2.67
C LEU A 25 14.86 31.17 4.08
N VAL A 26 15.65 31.19 5.15
CA VAL A 26 15.14 31.25 6.54
C VAL A 26 15.93 32.24 7.41
N THR A 27 15.46 33.48 7.47
CA THR A 27 15.71 34.39 8.61
C THR A 27 14.43 35.21 8.88
N PRO A 28 14.04 35.42 10.15
CA PRO A 28 12.72 35.95 10.50
C PRO A 28 12.69 37.49 10.58
N ALA A 29 11.50 38.07 10.42
CA ALA A 29 11.24 39.49 10.62
C ALA A 29 10.01 39.71 11.54
N PHE A 30 10.23 39.66 12.86
CA PHE A 30 9.24 40.02 13.88
C PHE A 30 9.93 40.62 15.12
N ASP A 31 9.98 41.96 15.15
CA ASP A 31 10.24 42.87 16.28
C ASP A 31 10.09 44.32 15.74
N GLU A 32 9.63 45.34 16.46
CA GLU A 32 8.85 45.39 17.72
C GLU A 32 8.01 46.69 17.78
N THR A 33 6.87 46.66 18.49
CA THR A 33 6.21 47.72 19.29
C THR A 33 6.07 49.22 18.85
N ALA A 34 4.81 49.71 18.97
CA ALA A 34 4.33 51.12 19.12
C ALA A 34 4.47 52.10 17.91
N SER A 35 3.58 53.07 17.69
CA SER A 35 2.78 53.86 18.66
C SER A 35 1.52 54.56 18.10
N SER A 36 0.57 54.86 19.01
CA SER A 36 -0.41 55.96 19.01
C SER A 36 -1.63 56.02 18.05
N ALA A 37 -2.80 56.17 18.67
CA ALA A 37 -4.01 56.94 18.27
C ALA A 37 -4.78 56.59 16.97
N ALA A 38 -6.08 56.91 16.80
CA ALA A 38 -7.26 57.06 17.69
C ALA A 38 -8.46 57.43 16.78
N LYS A 39 -9.71 57.37 17.29
CA LYS A 39 -10.98 57.88 16.67
C LYS A 39 -11.47 57.16 15.41
N GLU A 40 -12.78 57.16 15.08
CA GLU A 40 -14.02 57.18 15.89
C GLU A 40 -15.24 56.80 15.00
N ASN A 41 -16.17 55.98 15.52
CA ASN A 41 -17.62 55.97 15.19
C ASN A 41 -18.05 55.62 13.73
N GLY A 42 -19.34 55.26 13.51
CA GLY A 42 -19.91 55.14 12.15
C GLY A 42 -20.84 53.94 11.85
N THR A 43 -22.00 53.89 12.50
CA THR A 43 -23.19 53.05 12.22
C THR A 43 -23.55 52.78 10.74
N ASN A 44 -24.06 51.57 10.40
CA ASN A 44 -25.48 51.38 10.03
C ASN A 44 -25.94 49.88 10.06
N SER A 45 -27.24 49.63 9.86
CA SER A 45 -27.96 48.36 10.17
C SER A 45 -28.71 47.73 8.98
N THR A 46 -29.36 46.57 9.22
CA THR A 46 -30.54 46.00 8.50
C THR A 46 -30.22 45.11 7.26
N ASN A 47 -30.63 43.82 7.15
CA ASN A 47 -31.96 43.21 6.83
C ASN A 47 -32.49 43.59 5.42
N THR A 48 -33.19 42.81 4.56
CA THR A 48 -33.93 41.51 4.55
C THR A 48 -33.97 40.95 3.09
N ARG A 49 -33.88 39.64 2.79
CA ARG A 49 -34.93 38.57 2.60
C ARG A 49 -36.03 38.76 1.50
N SER A 50 -36.21 37.71 0.65
CA SER A 50 -37.33 37.38 -0.30
C SER A 50 -37.43 38.20 -1.61
N THR A 51 -37.99 37.74 -2.76
CA THR A 51 -39.12 36.82 -3.11
C THR A 51 -38.94 36.00 -4.44
N ALA A 52 -39.96 35.21 -4.87
CA ALA A 52 -40.09 34.48 -6.17
C ALA A 52 -40.96 35.29 -7.21
N PRO A 53 -41.55 34.81 -8.37
CA PRO A 53 -41.88 33.42 -8.85
C PRO A 53 -41.85 33.07 -10.40
N SER A 54 -42.17 31.79 -10.71
CA SER A 54 -42.87 31.09 -11.85
C SER A 54 -42.86 31.49 -13.36
N GLY A 55 -42.71 30.46 -14.24
CA GLY A 55 -43.26 30.36 -15.63
C GLY A 55 -42.38 29.56 -16.66
N THR A 56 -42.80 29.05 -17.84
CA THR A 56 -44.11 28.51 -18.36
C THR A 56 -43.98 27.82 -19.77
N ASN A 57 -44.92 26.92 -20.13
CA ASN A 57 -45.34 26.44 -21.49
C ASN A 57 -44.49 25.48 -22.39
N SER A 58 -45.20 24.73 -23.24
CA SER A 58 -44.76 23.86 -24.37
C SER A 58 -45.59 24.16 -25.64
N PRO A 59 -45.31 23.56 -26.82
CA PRO A 59 -46.28 22.58 -27.38
C PRO A 59 -45.68 21.45 -28.29
N ALA A 60 -46.55 20.53 -28.75
CA ALA A 60 -46.30 19.53 -29.82
C ALA A 60 -47.11 19.87 -31.11
N PRO A 61 -47.04 19.10 -32.23
CA PRO A 61 -47.73 17.80 -32.42
C PRO A 61 -46.76 16.75 -33.08
N ALA A 62 -47.07 15.72 -33.90
CA ALA A 62 -48.26 15.22 -34.62
C ALA A 62 -48.18 13.68 -34.90
N VAL A 63 -49.05 13.13 -35.76
CA VAL A 63 -49.18 11.66 -36.06
C VAL A 63 -49.53 11.36 -37.54
N ALA A 64 -49.37 10.10 -37.97
CA ALA A 64 -50.00 9.49 -39.16
C ALA A 64 -50.21 7.96 -38.94
N ALA A 65 -51.17 7.34 -39.63
CA ALA A 65 -51.61 5.96 -39.38
C ALA A 65 -52.04 5.19 -40.65
N GLY A 66 -52.18 3.86 -40.54
CA GLY A 66 -52.74 2.97 -41.56
C GLY A 66 -53.14 1.60 -40.94
N ALA A 67 -54.22 0.98 -41.41
CA ALA A 67 -54.87 -0.14 -40.71
C ALA A 67 -55.75 -1.05 -41.59
N ALA A 68 -56.19 -2.16 -40.98
CA ALA A 68 -57.27 -3.08 -41.36
C ALA A 68 -57.02 -4.15 -42.45
N GLY A 69 -57.71 -5.29 -42.28
CA GLY A 69 -57.72 -6.46 -43.18
C GLY A 69 -57.86 -7.78 -42.42
N ALA A 70 -59.03 -8.43 -42.48
CA ALA A 70 -59.30 -9.69 -41.76
C ALA A 70 -60.27 -10.60 -42.54
N ALA A 71 -60.08 -11.92 -42.47
CA ALA A 71 -61.09 -12.96 -42.74
C ALA A 71 -60.63 -14.35 -42.26
N ALA A 72 -61.58 -15.27 -42.05
CA ALA A 72 -61.37 -16.58 -41.45
C ALA A 72 -60.99 -17.72 -42.44
N GLY A 73 -60.42 -18.80 -41.90
CA GLY A 73 -60.19 -20.09 -42.55
C GLY A 73 -59.85 -21.14 -41.46
N ALA A 74 -60.18 -22.43 -41.66
CA ALA A 74 -60.28 -23.38 -40.54
C ALA A 74 -59.54 -24.72 -40.71
N ALA A 75 -59.27 -25.34 -39.55
CA ALA A 75 -59.09 -26.77 -39.26
C ALA A 75 -57.71 -27.46 -39.44
N ALA A 76 -57.57 -28.54 -38.65
CA ALA A 76 -56.71 -29.73 -38.83
C ALA A 76 -55.19 -29.70 -38.48
N ALA A 77 -54.92 -29.94 -37.17
CA ALA A 77 -54.03 -31.00 -36.67
C ALA A 77 -52.49 -30.96 -36.88
N ALA A 78 -51.81 -31.88 -36.17
CA ALA A 78 -50.37 -32.15 -36.10
C ALA A 78 -49.46 -31.04 -35.52
N GLY A 79 -48.90 -31.28 -34.33
CA GLY A 79 -47.92 -30.40 -33.68
C GLY A 79 -46.47 -30.83 -33.95
N PRO A 80 -45.51 -29.89 -34.07
CA PRO A 80 -44.09 -30.20 -34.24
C PRO A 80 -43.33 -30.36 -32.91
N VAL A 81 -42.27 -31.17 -32.96
CA VAL A 81 -41.33 -31.45 -31.86
C VAL A 81 -40.60 -30.21 -31.31
N VAL A 82 -40.31 -30.23 -30.01
CA VAL A 82 -39.48 -29.22 -29.33
C VAL A 82 -38.00 -29.48 -29.64
N ALA A 83 -37.30 -28.47 -30.17
CA ALA A 83 -35.84 -28.52 -30.31
C ALA A 83 -35.15 -28.19 -28.95
N PRO A 84 -34.08 -28.91 -28.57
CA PRO A 84 -33.34 -28.61 -27.35
C PRO A 84 -32.57 -27.28 -27.49
N ALA A 85 -32.65 -26.44 -26.46
CA ALA A 85 -31.87 -25.20 -26.41
C ALA A 85 -30.37 -25.52 -26.20
N SER A 86 -29.50 -24.92 -27.02
CA SER A 86 -28.05 -25.04 -26.86
C SER A 86 -27.61 -24.45 -25.52
N ALA A 87 -27.07 -25.28 -24.63
CA ALA A 87 -26.41 -24.81 -23.43
C ALA A 87 -25.16 -23.98 -23.83
N ASN A 88 -25.18 -22.68 -23.52
CA ASN A 88 -24.06 -21.80 -23.79
C ASN A 88 -22.91 -22.09 -22.81
N VAL A 89 -22.04 -23.04 -23.15
CA VAL A 89 -20.86 -23.39 -22.36
C VAL A 89 -19.95 -22.16 -22.28
N ALA A 90 -19.82 -21.60 -21.08
CA ALA A 90 -18.88 -20.52 -20.84
C ALA A 90 -17.45 -20.98 -21.16
N PRO A 91 -16.60 -20.12 -21.76
CA PRO A 91 -15.20 -20.46 -22.00
C PRO A 91 -14.53 -20.91 -20.69
N PRO A 92 -13.65 -21.92 -20.71
CA PRO A 92 -12.93 -22.33 -19.50
C PRO A 92 -12.19 -21.12 -18.93
N LYS A 93 -12.35 -20.86 -17.63
CA LYS A 93 -11.53 -19.87 -16.91
C LYS A 93 -10.07 -20.20 -17.22
N PRO A 94 -9.25 -19.25 -17.72
CA PRO A 94 -7.82 -19.50 -17.86
C PRO A 94 -7.28 -20.00 -16.53
N ALA A 95 -6.50 -21.08 -16.57
CA ALA A 95 -5.77 -21.52 -15.39
C ALA A 95 -4.87 -20.34 -14.96
N GLU A 96 -5.05 -19.87 -13.73
CA GLU A 96 -4.13 -18.89 -13.15
C GLU A 96 -2.76 -19.57 -13.06
N ASP A 97 -1.74 -18.99 -13.71
CA ASP A 97 -0.39 -19.55 -13.62
C ASP A 97 0.00 -19.68 -12.14
N PRO A 98 0.59 -20.81 -11.71
CA PRO A 98 0.95 -21.02 -10.32
C PRO A 98 1.81 -19.87 -9.81
N LEU A 99 1.68 -19.56 -8.52
CA LEU A 99 2.50 -18.52 -7.92
C LEU A 99 3.98 -18.91 -8.03
N PRO A 100 4.89 -17.95 -8.29
CA PRO A 100 6.32 -18.23 -8.23
C PRO A 100 6.69 -18.69 -6.82
N GLU A 101 7.57 -19.68 -6.71
CA GLU A 101 8.10 -20.24 -5.46
C GLU A 101 8.52 -19.14 -4.46
N SER A 102 9.20 -18.09 -4.95
CA SER A 102 9.59 -16.92 -4.15
C SER A 102 8.42 -16.16 -3.51
N VAL A 103 7.23 -16.17 -4.11
CA VAL A 103 6.01 -15.57 -3.56
C VAL A 103 5.33 -16.53 -2.56
N GLU A 104 5.39 -17.84 -2.80
CA GLU A 104 4.85 -18.87 -1.90
C GLU A 104 5.67 -19.01 -0.60
N ASP A 105 7.00 -18.88 -0.68
CA ASP A 105 7.90 -18.75 0.46
C ASP A 105 7.59 -17.48 1.28
N PHE A 106 7.30 -16.36 0.61
CA PHE A 106 6.93 -15.11 1.29
C PHE A 106 5.53 -15.19 1.90
N ASP A 107 4.59 -15.91 1.27
CA ASP A 107 3.31 -16.26 1.89
C ASP A 107 3.50 -17.14 3.12
N THR A 108 4.52 -18.01 3.14
CA THR A 108 4.88 -18.77 4.34
C THR A 108 5.43 -17.85 5.44
N LEU A 109 6.33 -16.91 5.12
CA LEU A 109 6.82 -15.87 6.05
C LEU A 109 5.67 -15.02 6.63
N LEU A 110 4.72 -14.61 5.78
CA LEU A 110 3.52 -13.86 6.15
C LEU A 110 2.63 -14.65 7.11
N ASN A 111 2.24 -15.87 6.73
CA ASN A 111 1.26 -16.67 7.47
C ASN A 111 1.83 -17.31 8.75
N THR A 112 3.15 -17.37 8.91
CA THR A 112 3.81 -17.90 10.12
C THR A 112 4.38 -16.78 10.99
N THR A 113 5.53 -16.21 10.64
CA THR A 113 6.30 -15.31 11.51
C THR A 113 5.67 -13.92 11.62
N VAL A 114 5.23 -13.31 10.52
CA VAL A 114 4.53 -12.00 10.57
C VAL A 114 3.18 -12.16 11.27
N LYS A 115 2.41 -13.21 10.95
CA LYS A 115 1.13 -13.50 11.62
C LYS A 115 1.30 -13.66 13.13
N LYS A 116 2.27 -14.43 13.59
CA LYS A 116 2.54 -14.64 15.04
C LYS A 116 2.79 -13.32 15.78
N TYR A 117 3.55 -12.40 15.17
CA TYR A 117 3.75 -11.06 15.72
C TYR A 117 2.45 -10.25 15.76
N VAL A 118 1.62 -10.32 14.72
CA VAL A 118 0.32 -9.64 14.67
C VAL A 118 -0.65 -10.21 15.72
N ASP A 119 -0.72 -11.52 15.87
CA ASP A 119 -1.55 -12.20 16.89
C ASP A 119 -1.17 -11.74 18.31
N LEU A 120 0.13 -11.79 18.66
CA LEU A 120 0.64 -11.31 19.95
C LEU A 120 0.44 -9.79 20.14
N SER A 121 0.47 -9.01 19.06
CA SER A 121 0.17 -7.57 19.10
C SER A 121 -1.31 -7.31 19.41
N ASN A 122 -2.21 -8.13 18.86
CA ASN A 122 -3.64 -8.08 19.15
C ASN A 122 -3.95 -8.50 20.60
N GLU A 123 -3.20 -9.44 21.18
CA GLU A 123 -3.30 -9.80 22.60
C GLU A 123 -2.85 -8.68 23.56
N ILE A 124 -1.91 -7.82 23.14
CA ILE A 124 -1.51 -6.61 23.88
C ILE A 124 -2.52 -5.48 23.65
N GLY A 125 -3.10 -5.40 22.44
CA GLY A 125 -4.14 -4.45 22.08
C GLY A 125 -3.65 -3.01 21.90
N GLY A 126 -4.60 -2.07 21.94
CA GLY A 126 -4.33 -0.63 21.92
C GLY A 126 -3.46 -0.16 20.73
N PRO A 127 -2.54 0.80 20.94
CA PRO A 127 -1.63 1.27 19.90
C PRO A 127 -0.74 0.18 19.29
N VAL A 128 -0.39 -0.88 20.05
CA VAL A 128 0.49 -1.96 19.57
C VAL A 128 -0.22 -2.80 18.51
N ALA A 129 -1.47 -3.20 18.76
CA ALA A 129 -2.32 -3.85 17.75
C ALA A 129 -2.54 -2.94 16.53
N ALA A 130 -2.82 -1.66 16.76
CA ALA A 130 -3.04 -0.68 15.70
C ALA A 130 -1.80 -0.49 14.80
N GLN A 131 -0.59 -0.53 15.36
CA GLN A 131 0.66 -0.45 14.60
C GLN A 131 0.96 -1.78 13.87
N ALA A 132 0.76 -2.93 14.53
CA ALA A 132 1.02 -4.24 13.93
C ALA A 132 0.10 -4.52 12.72
N ALA A 133 -1.14 -4.05 12.75
CA ALA A 133 -2.05 -4.09 11.59
C ALA A 133 -1.51 -3.28 10.39
N ARG A 134 -0.60 -2.33 10.61
CA ARG A 134 0.08 -1.55 9.56
C ARG A 134 1.35 -2.25 9.08
N VAL A 135 2.13 -2.83 10.00
CA VAL A 135 3.25 -3.73 9.64
C VAL A 135 2.76 -4.87 8.75
N ALA A 136 1.64 -5.52 9.08
CA ALA A 136 1.02 -6.56 8.26
C ALA A 136 0.77 -6.10 6.81
N LYS A 137 0.29 -4.86 6.63
CA LYS A 137 0.08 -4.28 5.29
C LYS A 137 1.37 -3.90 4.58
N VAL A 138 2.41 -3.45 5.30
CA VAL A 138 3.74 -3.21 4.71
C VAL A 138 4.24 -4.50 4.05
N PHE A 139 4.21 -5.63 4.77
CA PHE A 139 4.61 -6.93 4.21
C PHE A 139 3.66 -7.43 3.11
N GLN A 140 2.34 -7.18 3.17
CA GLN A 140 1.43 -7.52 2.06
C GLN A 140 1.66 -6.69 0.79
N ASN A 141 2.04 -5.41 0.94
CA ASN A 141 2.46 -4.57 -0.18
C ASN A 141 3.82 -5.03 -0.75
N GLU A 142 4.71 -5.54 0.10
CA GLU A 142 5.98 -6.17 -0.29
C GLU A 142 5.77 -7.48 -1.07
N ARG A 143 4.87 -8.36 -0.62
CA ARG A 143 4.40 -9.54 -1.39
C ARG A 143 3.86 -9.16 -2.77
N THR A 144 3.10 -8.06 -2.84
CA THR A 144 2.54 -7.56 -4.10
C THR A 144 3.64 -7.05 -5.03
N LEU A 145 4.66 -6.35 -4.51
CA LEU A 145 5.87 -5.95 -5.25
C LEU A 145 6.66 -7.16 -5.76
N LEU A 146 6.82 -8.21 -4.95
CA LEU A 146 7.47 -9.47 -5.33
C LEU A 146 6.73 -10.16 -6.49
N LEU A 147 5.40 -10.23 -6.43
CA LEU A 147 4.59 -10.75 -7.54
C LEU A 147 4.77 -9.88 -8.81
N ILE A 148 4.71 -8.55 -8.67
CA ILE A 148 4.87 -7.62 -9.80
C ILE A 148 6.25 -7.77 -10.48
N SER A 149 7.34 -8.03 -9.75
CA SER A 149 8.66 -8.20 -10.38
C SER A 149 8.76 -9.44 -11.27
N THR A 150 8.03 -10.50 -10.94
CA THR A 150 7.93 -11.71 -11.79
C THR A 150 7.06 -11.52 -13.04
N LEU A 151 6.16 -10.53 -13.02
CA LEU A 151 5.28 -10.17 -14.14
C LEU A 151 5.84 -9.03 -15.02
N SER A 152 6.75 -8.21 -14.49
CA SER A 152 7.23 -6.96 -15.09
C SER A 152 8.69 -7.00 -15.54
N LYS A 153 8.99 -6.25 -16.60
CA LYS A 153 10.36 -5.76 -16.86
C LYS A 153 10.80 -4.82 -15.73
N LYS A 154 12.11 -4.75 -15.43
CA LYS A 154 12.66 -3.83 -14.43
C LYS A 154 12.32 -2.38 -14.82
N PRO A 155 11.63 -1.61 -13.97
CA PRO A 155 11.44 -0.17 -14.17
C PRO A 155 12.79 0.56 -14.22
N ASP A 156 12.83 1.73 -14.84
CA ASP A 156 13.91 2.68 -14.55
C ASP A 156 13.79 3.12 -13.09
N SER A 157 14.87 2.96 -12.30
CA SER A 157 14.90 3.31 -10.88
C SER A 157 14.73 4.81 -10.61
N ALA A 158 14.94 5.67 -11.62
CA ALA A 158 14.65 7.11 -11.55
C ALA A 158 13.26 7.48 -12.13
N GLY A 159 12.55 6.51 -12.71
CA GLY A 159 11.30 6.73 -13.44
C GLY A 159 10.06 6.86 -12.55
N SER A 160 9.05 7.54 -13.08
CA SER A 160 7.72 7.71 -12.44
C SER A 160 7.11 6.39 -11.99
N ASP A 161 7.27 5.35 -12.80
CA ASP A 161 6.58 4.08 -12.65
C ASP A 161 7.19 3.24 -11.52
N TYR A 162 8.46 3.45 -11.19
CA TYR A 162 9.10 2.87 -10.01
C TYR A 162 8.66 3.58 -8.72
N MET A 163 8.55 4.91 -8.76
CA MET A 163 8.01 5.70 -7.64
C MET A 163 6.53 5.39 -7.37
N GLU A 164 5.73 5.21 -8.42
CA GLU A 164 4.32 4.80 -8.33
C GLU A 164 4.18 3.41 -7.70
N LEU A 165 5.02 2.45 -8.10
CA LEU A 165 5.05 1.09 -7.58
C LEU A 165 5.48 1.00 -6.10
N LEU A 166 6.43 1.83 -5.65
CA LEU A 166 6.87 1.84 -4.23
C LEU A 166 5.92 2.61 -3.30
N LYS A 167 4.99 3.41 -3.84
CA LYS A 167 4.09 4.29 -3.09
C LYS A 167 3.25 3.58 -2.01
N PRO A 168 2.65 2.39 -2.22
CA PRO A 168 1.87 1.72 -1.19
C PRO A 168 2.72 1.29 0.01
N LEU A 169 3.96 0.87 -0.23
CA LEU A 169 4.91 0.50 0.83
C LEU A 169 5.28 1.75 1.65
N GLN A 170 5.62 2.85 0.97
CA GLN A 170 5.94 4.14 1.61
C GLN A 170 4.78 4.69 2.45
N GLN A 171 3.53 4.53 2.00
CA GLN A 171 2.34 5.01 2.72
C GLN A 171 2.08 4.23 4.03
N GLU A 172 2.18 2.91 4.03
CA GLU A 172 1.99 2.12 5.25
C GLU A 172 3.24 2.17 6.17
N ILE A 173 4.48 2.33 5.65
CA ILE A 173 5.66 2.73 6.45
C ILE A 173 5.36 4.02 7.22
N ARG A 174 4.90 5.07 6.52
CA ARG A 174 4.59 6.36 7.15
C ARG A 174 3.52 6.17 8.23
N THR A 175 2.50 5.37 7.95
CA THR A 175 1.42 5.09 8.92
C THR A 175 1.93 4.35 10.17
N VAL A 176 2.91 3.44 10.04
CA VAL A 176 3.59 2.79 11.20
C VAL A 176 4.30 3.83 12.07
N ILE A 177 4.94 4.83 11.47
CA ILE A 177 5.64 5.92 12.17
C ILE A 177 4.66 6.90 12.81
N ASP A 178 3.61 7.31 12.09
CA ASP A 178 2.56 8.20 12.58
C ASP A 178 1.84 7.61 13.81
N VAL A 179 1.66 6.28 13.89
CA VAL A 179 1.11 5.60 15.08
C VAL A 179 2.04 5.71 16.29
N LYS A 180 3.37 5.59 16.12
CA LYS A 180 4.34 5.88 17.20
C LYS A 180 4.24 7.33 17.64
N ASP A 181 4.23 8.25 16.68
CA ASP A 181 4.29 9.69 16.95
C ASP A 181 3.02 10.24 17.63
N ALA A 182 1.85 9.69 17.31
CA ALA A 182 0.60 9.97 18.02
C ALA A 182 0.57 9.44 19.48
N ASN A 183 1.48 8.53 19.85
CA ASN A 183 1.45 7.79 21.13
C ASN A 183 2.76 7.94 21.95
N ARG A 184 3.57 8.96 21.69
CA ARG A 184 4.89 9.20 22.34
C ARG A 184 4.86 9.17 23.87
N GLY A 185 3.78 9.64 24.49
CA GLY A 185 3.60 9.65 25.96
C GLY A 185 3.03 8.36 26.56
N SER A 186 2.80 7.32 25.77
CA SER A 186 2.18 6.07 26.24
C SER A 186 3.17 5.13 26.95
N ALA A 187 2.64 4.27 27.82
CA ALA A 187 3.40 3.18 28.47
C ALA A 187 3.93 2.12 27.48
N VAL A 188 3.47 2.14 26.21
CA VAL A 188 3.95 1.26 25.13
C VAL A 188 4.91 1.97 24.16
N SER A 189 5.43 3.14 24.53
CA SER A 189 6.33 3.94 23.68
C SER A 189 7.60 3.19 23.25
N ASN A 190 8.19 2.36 24.11
CA ASN A 190 9.35 1.53 23.73
C ASN A 190 8.99 0.48 22.65
N GLN A 191 7.80 -0.13 22.75
CA GLN A 191 7.26 -1.08 21.78
C GLN A 191 7.03 -0.38 20.43
N LEU A 192 6.36 0.77 20.42
CA LEU A 192 6.06 1.51 19.21
C LEU A 192 7.31 2.04 18.50
N SER A 193 8.33 2.47 19.26
CA SER A 193 9.62 2.88 18.71
C SER A 193 10.45 1.69 18.20
N ALA A 194 10.42 0.53 18.86
CA ALA A 194 11.11 -0.67 18.35
C ALA A 194 10.66 -1.03 16.94
N VAL A 195 9.36 -0.87 16.64
CA VAL A 195 8.79 -1.09 15.31
C VAL A 195 9.07 0.08 14.36
N ALA A 196 8.70 1.30 14.73
CA ALA A 196 8.75 2.45 13.81
C ALA A 196 10.16 2.92 13.46
N GLU A 197 11.16 2.71 14.32
CA GLU A 197 12.57 3.03 14.03
C GLU A 197 13.29 1.90 13.27
N SER A 198 12.60 0.79 12.94
CA SER A 198 13.17 -0.35 12.21
C SER A 198 12.33 -0.84 11.01
N ILE A 199 11.10 -0.36 10.83
CA ILE A 199 10.24 -0.67 9.67
C ILE A 199 10.87 -0.32 8.30
N GLY A 200 11.90 0.53 8.28
CA GLY A 200 12.77 0.76 7.12
C GLY A 200 13.53 -0.48 6.63
N VAL A 201 13.47 -1.61 7.35
CA VAL A 201 13.97 -2.93 6.91
C VAL A 201 13.52 -3.31 5.51
N ILE A 202 12.30 -2.95 5.11
CA ILE A 202 11.74 -3.30 3.80
C ILE A 202 12.37 -2.54 2.62
N ALA A 203 13.27 -1.58 2.87
CA ALA A 203 14.08 -0.95 1.83
C ALA A 203 15.06 -1.92 1.14
N TRP A 204 15.22 -3.15 1.64
CA TRP A 204 16.02 -4.19 0.98
C TRP A 204 15.58 -4.44 -0.48
N VAL A 205 14.28 -4.29 -0.79
CA VAL A 205 13.72 -4.49 -2.14
C VAL A 205 14.30 -3.53 -3.19
N THR A 206 14.91 -2.43 -2.76
CA THR A 206 15.54 -1.43 -3.64
C THR A 206 17.06 -1.55 -3.71
N MET A 207 17.64 -2.70 -3.30
CA MET A 207 19.10 -2.91 -3.22
C MET A 207 19.60 -4.03 -4.12
N ASP A 208 20.42 -3.70 -5.12
CA ASP A 208 20.95 -4.64 -6.13
C ASP A 208 22.17 -5.49 -5.67
N ASN A 209 22.53 -5.51 -4.37
CA ASN A 209 23.72 -6.23 -3.89
C ASN A 209 23.62 -6.60 -2.40
N LYS A 210 23.51 -7.90 -2.10
CA LYS A 210 23.43 -8.46 -0.73
C LYS A 210 22.39 -7.76 0.17
N PRO A 211 21.13 -7.60 -0.30
CA PRO A 211 20.06 -6.92 0.45
C PRO A 211 19.84 -7.46 1.87
N PHE A 212 20.10 -8.76 2.11
CA PHE A 212 20.00 -9.36 3.45
C PHE A 212 20.84 -8.66 4.52
N LYS A 213 21.95 -8.00 4.14
CA LYS A 213 22.77 -7.23 5.08
C LYS A 213 22.02 -6.03 5.67
N HIS A 214 21.17 -5.37 4.89
CA HIS A 214 20.31 -4.31 5.38
C HIS A 214 19.26 -4.86 6.36
N VAL A 215 18.81 -6.09 6.16
CA VAL A 215 17.89 -6.79 7.08
C VAL A 215 18.60 -7.14 8.40
N ASP A 216 19.80 -7.70 8.33
CA ASP A 216 20.67 -7.99 9.49
C ASP A 216 20.98 -6.72 10.29
N GLU A 217 21.33 -5.63 9.61
CA GLU A 217 21.69 -4.34 10.21
C GLU A 217 20.45 -3.65 10.82
N SER A 218 19.27 -3.74 10.17
CA SER A 218 18.00 -3.16 10.66
C SER A 218 17.49 -3.81 11.97
N LEU A 219 17.83 -5.07 12.24
CA LEU A 219 17.52 -5.73 13.51
C LEU A 219 18.17 -5.00 14.70
N GLY A 220 19.33 -4.34 14.50
CA GLY A 220 19.97 -3.50 15.52
C GLY A 220 19.09 -2.33 15.98
N SER A 221 18.41 -1.68 15.04
CA SER A 221 17.46 -0.58 15.33
C SER A 221 16.26 -1.06 16.14
N ALA A 222 15.70 -2.23 15.78
CA ALA A 222 14.62 -2.85 16.56
C ALA A 222 15.08 -3.18 17.99
N GLN A 223 16.30 -3.71 18.14
CA GLN A 223 16.87 -4.10 19.42
C GLN A 223 17.15 -2.92 20.36
N TYR A 224 17.50 -1.74 19.84
CA TYR A 224 17.82 -0.57 20.68
C TYR A 224 16.65 -0.14 21.61
N PHE A 225 15.41 -0.23 21.13
CA PHE A 225 14.22 -0.02 21.94
C PHE A 225 13.65 -1.33 22.49
N GLY A 226 13.64 -2.41 21.71
CA GLY A 226 13.10 -3.71 22.14
C GLY A 226 13.80 -4.31 23.36
N ASN A 227 15.12 -4.07 23.52
CA ASN A 227 15.86 -4.51 24.70
C ASN A 227 15.44 -3.76 25.98
N ARG A 228 14.79 -2.59 25.85
CA ARG A 228 14.15 -1.87 26.97
C ARG A 228 12.85 -2.57 27.37
N VAL A 229 12.04 -3.00 26.39
CA VAL A 229 10.84 -3.83 26.61
C VAL A 229 11.22 -5.14 27.31
N LEU A 230 12.26 -5.84 26.83
CA LEU A 230 12.78 -7.04 27.49
C LEU A 230 13.23 -6.76 28.94
N LYS A 231 14.02 -5.70 29.17
CA LYS A 231 14.47 -5.32 30.52
C LYS A 231 13.30 -4.97 31.45
N GLU A 232 12.26 -4.34 30.93
CA GLU A 232 11.12 -3.88 31.71
C GLU A 232 10.14 -5.00 32.07
N PHE A 233 9.88 -5.94 31.14
CA PHE A 233 8.78 -6.90 31.27
C PHE A 233 9.22 -8.35 31.56
N LYS A 234 10.53 -8.68 31.51
CA LYS A 234 11.04 -10.05 31.75
C LYS A 234 10.54 -10.73 33.04
N ASP A 235 10.31 -9.96 34.10
CA ASP A 235 9.81 -10.45 35.39
C ASP A 235 8.37 -9.97 35.71
N LYS A 236 7.65 -9.42 34.71
CA LYS A 236 6.31 -8.81 34.89
C LYS A 236 5.26 -9.39 33.94
N ASP A 237 5.56 -9.46 32.64
CA ASP A 237 4.63 -9.87 31.59
C ASP A 237 5.36 -10.67 30.50
N PRO A 238 5.23 -12.02 30.51
CA PRO A 238 5.76 -12.88 29.47
C PRO A 238 5.23 -12.58 28.06
N LYS A 239 4.04 -11.97 27.90
CA LYS A 239 3.49 -11.64 26.58
C LYS A 239 4.29 -10.55 25.89
N GLN A 240 4.68 -9.50 26.61
CA GLN A 240 5.54 -8.42 26.10
C GLN A 240 6.91 -8.96 25.65
N VAL A 241 7.45 -9.94 26.38
CA VAL A 241 8.71 -10.63 26.05
C VAL A 241 8.55 -11.48 24.77
N GLN A 242 7.50 -12.29 24.69
CA GLN A 242 7.19 -13.10 23.50
C GLN A 242 6.91 -12.24 22.27
N TRP A 243 6.20 -11.12 22.45
CA TRP A 243 5.89 -10.15 21.41
C TRP A 243 7.16 -9.56 20.80
N ILE A 244 8.06 -8.97 21.59
CA ILE A 244 9.28 -8.37 21.02
C ILE A 244 10.23 -9.41 20.43
N GLN A 245 10.27 -10.63 21.00
CA GLN A 245 11.01 -11.75 20.41
C GLN A 245 10.41 -12.20 19.08
N SER A 246 9.09 -12.19 18.91
CA SER A 246 8.43 -12.48 17.63
C SER A 246 8.71 -11.39 16.59
N TYR A 247 8.75 -10.11 17.01
CA TYR A 247 9.13 -9.02 16.12
C TYR A 247 10.57 -9.17 15.63
N TYR A 248 11.52 -9.48 16.53
CA TYR A 248 12.91 -9.81 16.15
C TYR A 248 13.02 -11.02 15.21
N GLN A 249 12.07 -11.96 15.25
CA GLN A 249 12.11 -13.15 14.41
C GLN A 249 11.81 -12.81 12.94
N ILE A 250 10.94 -11.83 12.68
CA ILE A 250 10.65 -11.34 11.32
C ILE A 250 11.96 -10.98 10.58
N PHE A 251 12.87 -10.25 11.22
CA PHE A 251 14.16 -9.86 10.63
C PHE A 251 15.05 -11.06 10.30
N LYS A 252 15.07 -12.10 11.15
CA LYS A 252 15.90 -13.28 10.93
C LYS A 252 15.39 -14.10 9.75
N ASP A 253 14.09 -14.36 9.74
CA ASP A 253 13.45 -15.18 8.72
C ASP A 253 13.44 -14.45 7.37
N LEU A 254 13.21 -13.13 7.38
CA LEU A 254 13.38 -12.27 6.20
C LEU A 254 14.84 -12.23 5.73
N SER A 255 15.84 -12.18 6.62
CA SER A 255 17.26 -12.21 6.23
C SER A 255 17.62 -13.53 5.53
N VAL A 256 17.14 -14.67 6.04
CA VAL A 256 17.29 -15.99 5.40
C VAL A 256 16.66 -15.99 4.00
N TYR A 257 15.37 -15.65 3.91
CA TYR A 257 14.63 -15.56 2.64
C TYR A 257 15.32 -14.63 1.63
N VAL A 258 15.65 -13.40 2.02
CA VAL A 258 16.29 -12.40 1.13
C VAL A 258 17.68 -12.87 0.68
N LYS A 259 18.41 -13.61 1.52
CA LYS A 259 19.74 -14.15 1.20
C LYS A 259 19.69 -15.35 0.26
N GLU A 260 18.68 -16.18 0.36
CA GLU A 260 18.53 -17.41 -0.43
C GLU A 260 17.82 -17.13 -1.77
N THR A 261 16.74 -16.34 -1.73
CA THR A 261 15.90 -16.02 -2.90
C THR A 261 16.38 -14.78 -3.68
N PHE A 262 16.98 -13.79 -3.01
CA PHE A 262 17.39 -12.50 -3.62
C PHE A 262 18.82 -12.01 -3.28
N PRO A 263 19.86 -12.86 -3.36
CA PRO A 263 21.24 -12.47 -3.00
C PRO A 263 21.81 -11.27 -3.78
N HIS A 264 21.23 -10.94 -4.93
CA HIS A 264 21.60 -9.85 -5.83
C HIS A 264 20.48 -8.81 -6.02
N GLY A 265 19.54 -8.70 -5.06
CA GLY A 265 18.40 -7.80 -5.16
C GLY A 265 17.19 -8.43 -5.85
N LEU A 266 16.13 -7.64 -5.98
CA LEU A 266 14.85 -8.07 -6.54
C LEU A 266 15.00 -8.44 -8.03
N THR A 267 14.68 -9.70 -8.36
CA THR A 267 14.74 -10.23 -9.73
C THR A 267 13.52 -9.78 -10.54
N TRP A 268 13.75 -9.37 -11.80
CA TRP A 268 12.70 -8.88 -12.71
C TRP A 268 12.62 -9.72 -13.98
N ASN A 269 11.42 -9.89 -14.51
CA ASN A 269 11.18 -10.65 -15.74
C ASN A 269 11.52 -9.82 -16.99
N ALA A 270 12.69 -10.10 -17.60
CA ALA A 270 13.14 -9.41 -18.81
C ALA A 270 12.16 -9.52 -20.00
N ASN A 271 11.31 -10.55 -20.04
CA ASN A 271 10.28 -10.77 -21.06
C ASN A 271 8.89 -10.32 -20.58
N GLY A 272 8.77 -9.76 -19.38
CA GLY A 272 7.52 -9.35 -18.76
C GLY A 272 6.81 -8.19 -19.45
N ALA A 273 5.63 -7.86 -18.91
CA ALA A 273 4.84 -6.71 -19.31
C ALA A 273 5.50 -5.38 -18.86
N SER A 274 4.89 -4.25 -19.22
CA SER A 274 5.28 -2.97 -18.60
C SER A 274 4.86 -2.93 -17.12
N PRO A 275 5.48 -2.07 -16.28
CA PRO A 275 5.14 -1.99 -14.86
C PRO A 275 3.66 -1.70 -14.60
N LYS A 276 3.01 -0.88 -15.45
CA LYS A 276 1.60 -0.52 -15.34
C LYS A 276 0.62 -1.61 -15.78
N GLU A 277 1.08 -2.57 -16.57
CA GLU A 277 0.31 -3.78 -16.90
C GLU A 277 0.50 -4.83 -15.80
N ALA A 278 1.72 -5.00 -15.31
CA ALA A 278 2.05 -5.92 -14.22
C ALA A 278 1.37 -5.55 -12.89
N MET A 279 1.29 -4.25 -12.55
CA MET A 279 0.50 -3.78 -11.39
C MET A 279 -0.96 -4.24 -11.50
N LYS A 280 -1.65 -3.94 -12.61
CA LYS A 280 -3.04 -4.36 -12.85
C LYS A 280 -3.24 -5.87 -12.83
N ALA A 281 -2.27 -6.63 -13.32
CA ALA A 281 -2.29 -8.09 -13.27
C ALA A 281 -2.15 -8.63 -11.84
N ALA A 282 -1.30 -8.00 -11.01
CA ALA A 282 -1.17 -8.34 -9.60
C ALA A 282 -2.43 -7.96 -8.79
N ASP A 283 -3.00 -6.77 -9.01
CA ASP A 283 -4.29 -6.36 -8.41
C ASP A 283 -5.40 -7.37 -8.71
N SER A 284 -5.44 -7.88 -9.95
CA SER A 284 -6.40 -8.90 -10.39
C SER A 284 -6.19 -10.24 -9.68
N ARG A 285 -4.94 -10.68 -9.49
CA ARG A 285 -4.59 -11.91 -8.75
C ARG A 285 -4.76 -11.78 -7.23
N GLY A 286 -4.72 -10.57 -6.68
CA GLY A 286 -4.99 -10.30 -5.26
C GLY A 286 -6.47 -10.20 -4.91
N SER A 287 -7.36 -10.18 -5.91
CA SER A 287 -8.79 -9.89 -5.74
C SER A 287 -9.72 -11.13 -5.75
N THR A 288 -9.17 -12.34 -5.92
CA THR A 288 -9.94 -13.59 -5.96
C THR A 288 -10.08 -14.23 -4.57
N PRO A 289 -11.30 -14.35 -3.99
CA PRO A 289 -11.50 -15.15 -2.79
C PRO A 289 -11.27 -16.63 -3.12
N SER A 290 -10.48 -17.32 -2.29
CA SER A 290 -10.27 -18.77 -2.42
C SER A 290 -11.58 -19.52 -2.21
N GLN A 291 -12.17 -20.03 -3.28
CA GLN A 291 -13.27 -20.98 -3.19
C GLN A 291 -12.72 -22.34 -2.76
N ALA A 292 -12.90 -22.68 -1.48
CA ALA A 292 -12.65 -24.02 -0.99
C ALA A 292 -13.49 -25.03 -1.80
N PRO A 293 -12.92 -26.18 -2.21
CA PRO A 293 -13.64 -27.16 -3.00
C PRO A 293 -14.78 -27.77 -2.18
N LEU A 294 -16.00 -27.71 -2.74
CA LEU A 294 -17.17 -28.38 -2.15
C LEU A 294 -17.03 -29.89 -2.31
N SER A 295 -16.82 -30.60 -1.20
CA SER A 295 -16.90 -32.06 -1.16
C SER A 295 -18.32 -32.54 -1.50
N PRO A 296 -18.49 -33.48 -2.44
CA PRO A 296 -19.77 -34.14 -2.65
C PRO A 296 -20.11 -35.09 -1.49
N SER A 297 -21.41 -35.24 -1.21
CA SER A 297 -21.98 -36.21 -0.27
C SER A 297 -22.27 -37.57 -0.91
#